data_AF-A0AB73C3R1-F1
#
_entry.id   AF-A0AB73C3R1-F1
#
_cell.length_a   1.000
_cell.length_b   1.000
_cell.length_c   1.000
_cell.angle_alpha   90.00
_cell.angle_beta   90.00
_cell.angle_gamma   90.00
#
_symmetry.space_group_name_H-M   'P 1'
#
loop_
_entity.id
_entity.type
_entity.pdbx_description
1 polymer ?
#
loop_
_entity_poly.entity_id
_entity_poly.type
_entity_poly.pdbx_seq_one_letter_code
_entity_poly.pdbx_strand_id
1 'polypeptide(L)'
;MMKKQKITQSSREDFVSEDIMEMMISHLGEFSGINEVAAFFHISRSTVRYYIEQGDIVSLQFGKRIVIVVRSMGDFIKRYI
;
A
#
# COMPACT_ATOMS: atom_id res chain seq x y z
N MET A 1 -12.81 19.30 -36.09
CA MET A 1 -11.42 19.26 -35.56
C MET A 1 -11.47 19.25 -34.03
N MET A 2 -11.29 18.08 -33.41
CA MET A 2 -11.19 18.00 -31.94
C MET A 2 -9.74 18.24 -31.53
N LYS A 3 -9.50 19.26 -30.70
CA LYS A 3 -8.19 19.52 -30.09
C LYS A 3 -7.89 18.35 -29.14
N LYS A 4 -6.88 17.54 -29.48
CA LYS A 4 -6.30 16.58 -28.54
C LYS A 4 -5.76 17.38 -27.35
N GLN A 5 -6.35 17.19 -26.17
CA GLN A 5 -5.76 17.66 -24.92
C GLN A 5 -4.40 16.97 -24.80
N LYS A 6 -3.35 17.77 -24.87
CA LYS A 6 -2.00 17.34 -24.52
C LYS A 6 -2.00 17.22 -23.01
N ILE A 7 -2.29 16.02 -22.51
CA ILE A 7 -2.05 15.68 -21.10
C ILE A 7 -0.54 15.71 -20.97
N THR A 8 -0.02 16.85 -20.53
CA THR A 8 1.38 17.01 -20.21
C THR A 8 1.65 16.07 -19.04
N GLN A 9 2.29 14.94 -19.34
CA GLN A 9 2.90 14.02 -18.39
C GLN A 9 3.81 14.85 -17.47
N SER A 10 3.28 15.19 -16.31
CA SER A 10 4.00 15.90 -15.26
C SER A 10 4.40 14.89 -14.21
N SER A 11 5.71 14.75 -14.06
CA SER A 11 6.40 14.27 -12.86
C SER A 11 6.46 12.76 -12.67
N ARG A 12 7.68 12.27 -12.84
CA ARG A 12 8.15 10.90 -12.87
C ARG A 12 8.85 10.58 -11.55
N GLU A 13 8.19 10.90 -10.44
CA GLU A 13 8.66 10.71 -9.07
C GLU A 13 7.48 10.13 -8.28
N ASP A 14 7.73 9.15 -7.41
CA ASP A 14 6.75 8.58 -6.46
C ASP A 14 5.84 7.41 -6.91
N PHE A 15 6.27 6.53 -7.82
CA PHE A 15 5.67 5.18 -7.89
C PHE A 15 6.64 4.19 -7.26
N VAL A 16 6.20 3.44 -6.23
CA VAL A 16 6.86 2.17 -5.91
C VAL A 16 6.90 1.38 -7.21
N SER A 17 8.06 0.81 -7.57
CA SER A 17 8.16 0.02 -8.79
C SER A 17 7.01 -0.99 -8.81
N GLU A 18 6.29 -1.06 -9.93
CA GLU A 18 5.17 -1.98 -10.12
C GLU A 18 5.58 -3.42 -9.74
N ASP A 19 6.85 -3.77 -9.97
CA ASP A 19 7.47 -5.04 -9.57
C ASP A 19 7.45 -5.30 -8.06
N ILE A 20 7.70 -4.27 -7.23
CA ILE A 20 7.67 -4.39 -5.76
C ILE A 20 6.24 -4.60 -5.30
N MET A 21 5.29 -3.89 -5.91
CA MET A 21 3.88 -4.04 -5.59
C MET A 21 3.38 -5.45 -5.93
N GLU A 22 3.70 -5.95 -7.12
CA GLU A 22 3.32 -7.30 -7.54
C GLU A 22 4.01 -8.38 -6.70
N MET A 23 5.28 -8.17 -6.31
CA MET A 23 5.96 -9.05 -5.34
C MET A 23 5.21 -9.10 -4.01
N MET A 24 4.78 -7.95 -3.48
CA MET A 24 4.01 -7.91 -2.23
C MET A 24 2.68 -8.64 -2.36
N ILE A 25 1.95 -8.42 -3.44
CA ILE A 25 0.66 -9.07 -3.68
C ILE A 25 0.84 -10.59 -3.83
N SER A 26 1.91 -11.04 -4.47
CA SER A 26 2.21 -12.48 -4.58
C SER A 26 2.47 -13.14 -3.22
N HIS A 27 3.00 -12.40 -2.22
CA HIS A 27 3.29 -12.92 -0.88
C HIS A 27 2.14 -12.73 0.11
N LEU A 28 1.48 -11.57 0.09
CA LEU A 28 0.47 -11.16 1.07
C LEU A 28 -0.97 -11.35 0.59
N GLY A 29 -1.17 -11.50 -0.73
CA GLY A 29 -2.46 -11.38 -1.40
C GLY A 29 -2.86 -9.92 -1.66
N GLU A 30 -3.96 -9.72 -2.38
CA GLU A 30 -4.58 -8.38 -2.58
C GLU A 30 -5.09 -7.79 -1.24
N PHE A 31 -5.46 -8.68 -0.32
CA PHE A 31 -5.95 -8.36 1.02
C PHE A 31 -5.20 -9.18 2.06
N SER A 32 -4.72 -8.52 3.11
CA SER A 32 -3.91 -9.19 4.13
C SER A 32 -4.24 -8.72 5.54
N GLY A 33 -3.95 -9.55 6.54
CA GLY A 33 -4.16 -9.18 7.94
C GLY A 33 -2.96 -8.42 8.52
N ILE A 34 -3.17 -7.81 9.69
CA ILE A 34 -2.11 -7.09 10.40
C ILE A 34 -0.93 -8.01 10.74
N ASN A 35 -1.19 -9.28 11.05
CA ASN A 35 -0.12 -10.20 11.47
C ASN A 35 0.80 -10.55 10.29
N GLU A 36 0.19 -10.80 9.13
CA GLU A 36 0.87 -11.16 7.88
C GLU A 36 1.71 -9.97 7.38
N VAL A 37 1.13 -8.77 7.37
CA VAL A 37 1.85 -7.54 7.02
C VAL A 37 3.00 -7.25 7.99
N ALA A 38 2.77 -7.39 9.30
CA ALA A 38 3.81 -7.22 10.31
C ALA A 38 4.98 -8.20 10.11
N ALA A 39 4.67 -9.46 9.80
CA ALA A 39 5.67 -10.48 9.53
C ALA A 39 6.49 -10.17 8.26
N PHE A 40 5.82 -9.76 7.18
CA PHE A 40 6.48 -9.44 5.90
C PHE A 40 7.47 -8.27 6.02
N PHE A 41 7.08 -7.20 6.71
CA PHE A 41 7.96 -6.04 6.91
C PHE A 41 8.90 -6.17 8.11
N HIS A 42 8.85 -7.27 8.85
CA HIS A 42 9.59 -7.47 10.10
C HIS A 42 9.39 -6.34 11.13
N ILE A 43 8.16 -5.82 11.23
CA ILE A 43 7.77 -4.75 12.17
C ILE A 43 6.73 -5.22 13.18
N SER A 44 6.50 -4.44 14.23
CA SER A 44 5.50 -4.78 15.23
C SER A 44 4.07 -4.59 14.68
N ARG A 45 3.12 -5.39 15.18
CA ARG A 45 1.69 -5.21 14.89
C ARG A 45 1.17 -3.82 15.29
N SER A 46 1.73 -3.25 16.36
CA SER A 46 1.39 -1.90 16.83
C SER A 46 1.85 -0.84 15.84
N THR A 47 3.00 -1.05 15.19
CA THR A 47 3.50 -0.18 14.12
C THR A 47 2.54 -0.19 12.93
N VAL A 48 2.09 -1.37 12.47
CA VAL A 48 1.10 -1.48 11.40
C VAL A 48 -0.20 -0.74 11.77
N ARG A 49 -0.68 -0.92 13.00
CA ARG A 49 -1.88 -0.21 13.50
C ARG A 49 -1.70 1.30 13.51
N TYR A 50 -0.56 1.78 13.97
CA TYR A 50 -0.24 3.21 13.97
C TYR A 50 -0.38 3.80 12.56
N TYR A 51 0.16 3.16 11.53
CA TYR A 51 0.04 3.66 10.16
C TYR A 51 -1.37 3.56 9.57
N ILE A 52 -2.15 2.58 9.99
CA ILE A 52 -3.58 2.53 9.67
C ILE A 52 -4.30 3.73 10.31
N GLU A 53 -4.02 4.03 11.58
CA GLU A 53 -4.62 5.15 12.32
C GLU A 53 -4.21 6.52 11.76
N GLN A 54 -2.98 6.64 11.24
CA GLN A 54 -2.52 7.84 10.54
C GLN A 54 -3.10 7.98 9.12
N GLY A 55 -3.76 6.94 8.61
CA GLY A 55 -4.30 6.92 7.24
C GLY A 55 -3.25 6.64 6.15
N ASP A 56 -2.03 6.26 6.53
CA ASP A 56 -0.95 5.88 5.60
C ASP A 56 -1.19 4.48 4.99
N ILE A 57 -2.01 3.63 5.63
CA ILE A 57 -2.41 2.31 5.13
C ILE A 57 -3.94 2.21 5.05
N VAL A 58 -4.48 1.94 3.86
CA VAL A 58 -5.92 1.71 3.71
C VAL A 58 -6.28 0.32 4.25
N SER A 59 -7.31 0.29 5.09
CA SER A 59 -7.84 -0.95 5.65
C SER A 59 -9.37 -0.94 5.72
N LEU A 60 -9.94 -2.14 5.74
CA LEU A 60 -11.35 -2.41 5.94
C LEU A 60 -11.54 -3.04 7.32
N GLN A 61 -12.52 -2.53 8.07
CA GLN A 61 -12.85 -3.07 9.38
C GLN A 61 -14.15 -3.90 9.32
N PHE A 62 -14.04 -5.17 9.70
CA PHE A 62 -15.16 -6.10 9.81
C PHE A 62 -15.31 -6.55 11.26
N GLY A 63 -16.10 -5.79 12.02
CA GLY A 63 -16.22 -5.96 13.48
C GLY A 63 -14.87 -5.72 14.16
N LYS A 64 -14.30 -6.78 14.76
CA LYS A 64 -12.98 -6.72 15.42
C LYS A 64 -11.80 -7.03 14.47
N ARG A 65 -12.08 -7.47 13.25
CA ARG A 65 -11.05 -7.82 12.26
C ARG A 65 -10.71 -6.60 11.40
N ILE A 66 -9.42 -6.44 11.11
CA ILE A 66 -8.90 -5.42 10.21
C ILE A 66 -8.23 -6.14 9.05
N VAL A 67 -8.59 -5.74 7.83
CA VAL A 67 -8.05 -6.27 6.57
C VAL A 67 -7.39 -5.12 5.82
N ILE A 68 -6.13 -5.25 5.50
CA ILE A 68 -5.31 -4.25 4.81
C ILE A 68 -5.44 -4.48 3.30
N VAL A 69 -5.59 -3.38 2.55
CA VAL A 69 -5.57 -3.40 1.07
C VAL A 69 -4.12 -3.26 0.63
N VAL A 70 -3.51 -4.34 0.15
CA VAL A 70 -2.05 -4.37 -0.10
C VAL A 70 -1.63 -3.38 -1.18
N ARG A 71 -2.42 -3.23 -2.25
CA ARG A 71 -2.18 -2.22 -3.31
C ARG A 71 -2.14 -0.77 -2.82
N SER A 72 -2.77 -0.48 -1.67
CA SER A 72 -2.74 0.87 -1.10
C SER A 72 -1.44 1.20 -0.37
N MET A 73 -0.59 0.21 -0.10
CA MET A 73 0.61 0.38 0.71
C MET A 73 1.78 1.02 -0.03
N GLY A 74 1.57 1.47 -1.29
CA GLY A 74 2.61 2.11 -2.11
C GLY A 74 3.39 3.18 -1.35
N ASP A 75 2.69 4.14 -0.74
CA ASP A 75 3.35 5.24 -0.03
C ASP A 75 3.98 4.82 1.30
N PHE A 76 3.40 3.81 1.96
CA PHE A 76 3.97 3.21 3.16
C PHE A 76 5.32 2.54 2.87
N ILE A 77 5.42 1.81 1.76
CA ILE A 77 6.64 1.07 1.36
C ILE A 77 7.82 2.02 1.14
N LYS A 78 7.60 3.19 0.52
CA LYS A 78 8.65 4.19 0.27
C LYS A 78 9.36 4.67 1.53
N ARG A 79 8.75 4.50 2.71
CA ARG A 79 9.35 4.88 4.00
C ARG A 79 10.21 3.79 4.62
N TYR A 80 10.13 2.56 4.10
CA TYR A 80 10.75 1.36 4.65
C TYR A 80 11.74 0.66 3.69
N ILE A 81 11.73 1.02 2.40
CA ILE A 81 12.74 0.65 1.39
C ILE A 81 13.51 1.90 1.01
#